data_AF-A0AAV5CY45-F1
#
_entry.id   AF-A0AAV5CY45-F1
#
_cell.length_a   1.000
_cell.length_b   1.000
_cell.length_c   1.000
_cell.angle_alpha   90.00
_cell.angle_beta   90.00
_cell.angle_gamma   90.00
#
_symmetry.space_group_name_H-M   'P 1'
#
loop_
_entity.id
_entity.type
_entity.pdbx_description
1 polymer ?
#
loop_
_entity_poly.entity_id
_entity_poly.type
_entity_poly.pdbx_seq_one_letter_code
_entity_poly.pdbx_strand_id
1 'polypeptide(L)'
;MVAVGELLVSAVVKVAIDKLFSAMGKQASSVWNISKHLEDMKVTLETLGAVLQDAEMRSIKEKEVRLWLKRLKAATYDISDMLDDFEASTEATGKHSAMLAF
;
A
#
# COMPACT_ATOMS: atom_id res chain seq x y z
N MET A 1 -0.33 -18.87 25.39
CA MET A 1 -0.13 -17.42 25.16
C MET A 1 0.36 -17.25 23.73
N VAL A 2 -0.47 -16.71 22.83
CA VAL A 2 0.04 -16.21 21.54
C VAL A 2 0.58 -14.82 21.86
N ALA A 3 1.86 -14.60 21.61
CA ALA A 3 2.52 -13.34 21.88
C ALA A 3 1.76 -12.19 21.19
N VAL A 4 1.59 -11.09 21.92
CA VAL A 4 0.99 -9.82 21.50
C VAL A 4 1.93 -9.08 20.51
N GLY A 5 2.61 -9.82 19.62
CA GLY A 5 3.75 -9.32 18.84
C GLY A 5 3.71 -9.56 17.32
N GLU A 6 2.71 -10.25 16.75
CA GLU A 6 2.78 -10.68 15.34
C GLU A 6 1.67 -10.23 14.37
N LEU A 7 0.71 -9.40 14.78
CA LEU A 7 -0.27 -8.85 13.82
C LEU A 7 -0.38 -7.34 13.95
N LEU A 8 0.34 -6.66 13.06
CA LEU A 8 0.21 -5.23 12.74
C LEU A 8 -0.13 -5.09 11.26
N VAL A 9 -1.04 -5.92 10.75
CA VAL A 9 -1.48 -5.84 9.34
C VAL A 9 -2.16 -4.50 9.11
N SER A 10 -2.92 -4.02 10.10
CA SER A 10 -3.46 -2.66 10.15
C SER A 10 -2.39 -1.59 9.94
N ALA A 11 -1.22 -1.71 10.59
CA ALA A 11 -0.12 -0.75 10.41
C ALA A 11 0.50 -0.81 9.01
N VAL A 12 0.74 -2.02 8.48
CA VAL A 12 1.32 -2.19 7.14
C VAL A 12 0.36 -1.68 6.05
N VAL A 13 -0.94 -1.94 6.19
CA VAL A 13 -1.98 -1.43 5.29
C VAL A 13 -2.06 0.09 5.34
N LYS A 14 -1.93 0.69 6.53
CA LYS A 14 -1.87 2.15 6.67
C LYS A 14 -0.69 2.75 5.89
N VAL A 15 0.51 2.16 6.02
CA VAL A 15 1.69 2.62 5.27
C VAL A 15 1.46 2.54 3.76
N ALA A 16 0.85 1.47 3.27
CA ALA A 16 0.52 1.35 1.84
C ALA A 16 -0.49 2.42 1.38
N ILE A 17 -1.50 2.74 2.20
CA ILE A 17 -2.46 3.83 1.92
C ILE A 17 -1.73 5.17 1.83
N ASP A 18 -0.85 5.48 2.79
CA ASP A 18 -0.10 6.74 2.81
C ASP A 18 0.79 6.88 1.55
N LYS A 19 1.48 5.80 1.16
CA LYS A 19 2.28 5.76 -0.08
C LYS A 19 1.43 5.93 -1.33
N LEU A 20 0.25 5.31 -1.37
CA LEU A 20 -0.68 5.43 -2.49
C LEU A 20 -1.16 6.87 -2.67
N PHE A 21 -1.48 7.57 -1.57
CA PHE A 21 -1.81 9.00 -1.62
C PHE A 21 -0.65 9.86 -2.15
N SER A 22 0.58 9.57 -1.74
CA SER A 22 1.78 10.26 -2.27
C SER A 22 1.91 10.07 -3.78
N ALA A 23 1.79 8.83 -4.26
CA ALA A 23 1.86 8.49 -5.68
C ALA A 23 0.78 9.21 -6.51
N MET A 24 -0.46 9.25 -6.02
CA MET A 24 -1.56 9.99 -6.66
C MET A 24 -1.30 11.50 -6.76
N GLY A 25 -0.73 12.11 -5.71
CA GLY A 25 -0.35 13.52 -5.71
C GLY A 25 0.73 13.86 -6.73
N LYS A 26 1.68 12.95 -6.96
CA LYS A 26 2.74 13.08 -7.98
C LYS A 26 2.22 12.87 -9.41
N GLN A 27 1.06 12.23 -9.59
CA GLN A 27 0.51 11.87 -10.89
C GLN A 27 -0.33 12.96 -11.57
N ALA A 28 -0.31 14.21 -11.08
CA ALA A 28 -1.09 15.32 -11.62
C ALA A 28 -0.86 15.62 -13.13
N SER A 29 0.08 14.94 -13.81
CA SER A 29 0.41 15.19 -15.22
C SER A 29 0.57 13.98 -16.17
N SER A 30 0.26 12.72 -15.81
CA SER A 30 0.39 11.65 -16.84
C SER A 30 -0.42 10.37 -16.61
N VAL A 31 -1.22 10.04 -17.64
CA VAL A 31 -2.00 8.80 -17.89
C VAL A 31 -3.24 8.61 -17.00
N TRP A 32 -4.38 9.09 -17.51
CA TRP A 32 -5.74 8.90 -16.96
C TRP A 32 -6.04 7.46 -16.48
N ASN A 33 -5.52 6.46 -17.20
CA ASN A 33 -5.76 5.05 -16.87
C ASN A 33 -5.08 4.62 -15.57
N ILE A 34 -3.86 5.10 -15.30
CA ILE A 34 -3.13 4.79 -14.06
C ILE A 34 -3.83 5.46 -12.87
N SER A 35 -4.33 6.70 -13.03
CA SER A 35 -5.04 7.40 -11.95
C SER A 35 -6.31 6.66 -11.52
N LYS A 36 -7.05 6.09 -12.47
CA LYS A 36 -8.21 5.27 -12.17
C LYS A 36 -7.84 4.01 -11.38
N HIS A 37 -6.77 3.31 -11.80
CA HIS A 37 -6.31 2.12 -11.08
C HIS A 37 -5.84 2.44 -9.65
N LEU A 38 -5.18 3.58 -9.43
CA LEU A 38 -4.77 4.01 -8.09
C LEU A 38 -5.97 4.35 -7.19
N GLU A 39 -7.01 5.00 -7.73
CA GLU A 39 -8.24 5.26 -6.98
C GLU A 39 -8.96 3.95 -6.59
N ASP A 40 -9.07 2.99 -7.51
CA ASP A 40 -9.67 1.68 -7.22
C ASP A 40 -8.89 0.93 -6.13
N MET A 41 -7.55 1.00 -6.16
CA MET A 41 -6.68 0.44 -5.11
C MET A 41 -6.90 1.14 -3.77
N LYS A 42 -7.07 2.47 -3.76
CA LYS A 42 -7.29 3.24 -2.54
C LYS A 42 -8.58 2.83 -1.85
N VAL A 43 -9.69 2.79 -2.59
CA VAL A 43 -11.00 2.37 -2.04
C VAL A 43 -10.91 0.97 -1.45
N THR A 44 -10.18 0.06 -2.11
CA THR A 44 -9.96 -1.30 -1.62
C THR A 44 -9.16 -1.31 -0.31
N LEU A 45 -8.03 -0.60 -0.25
CA LEU A 45 -7.18 -0.56 0.94
C LEU A 45 -7.86 0.13 2.13
N GLU A 46 -8.62 1.20 1.90
CA GLU A 46 -9.42 1.88 2.94
C GLU A 46 -10.49 0.95 3.52
N THR A 47 -11.19 0.22 2.65
CA THR A 47 -12.20 -0.77 3.08
C THR A 47 -11.56 -1.86 3.93
N LEU A 48 -10.38 -2.34 3.53
CA LEU A 48 -9.62 -3.32 4.30
C LEU A 48 -9.16 -2.73 5.65
N GLY A 49 -8.68 -1.49 5.66
CA GLY A 49 -8.33 -0.74 6.87
C GLY A 49 -9.42 -0.76 7.94
N ALA A 50 -10.68 -0.58 7.53
CA ALA A 50 -11.83 -0.55 8.43
C ALA A 50 -12.14 -1.92 9.08
N VAL A 51 -11.85 -3.04 8.39
CA VAL A 51 -12.17 -4.39 8.89
C VAL A 51 -11.00 -5.07 9.61
N LEU A 52 -9.80 -4.50 9.54
CA LEU A 52 -8.58 -5.15 10.03
C LEU A 52 -8.51 -5.27 11.54
N GLN A 53 -9.04 -4.30 12.29
CA GLN A 53 -9.02 -4.36 13.75
C GLN A 53 -9.85 -5.53 14.29
N ASP A 54 -11.05 -5.74 13.74
CA ASP A 54 -11.90 -6.89 14.09
C ASP A 54 -11.24 -8.21 13.67
N ALA A 55 -10.68 -8.24 12.45
CA ALA A 55 -9.98 -9.40 11.93
C ALA A 55 -8.76 -9.79 12.78
N GLU A 56 -7.95 -8.83 13.20
CA GLU A 56 -6.78 -9.07 14.05
C GLU A 56 -7.18 -9.69 15.39
N MET A 57 -8.29 -9.25 16.00
CA MET A 57 -8.83 -9.86 17.20
C MET A 57 -9.33 -11.30 16.96
N ARG A 58 -10.11 -11.51 15.90
CA ARG A 58 -10.63 -12.85 15.53
C ARG A 58 -9.52 -13.83 15.19
N SER A 59 -8.42 -13.34 14.62
CA SER A 59 -7.25 -14.14 14.24
C SER A 59 -6.71 -14.94 15.42
N ILE A 60 -6.84 -14.46 16.66
CA ILE A 60 -6.35 -15.13 17.87
C ILE A 60 -6.93 -16.55 17.95
N LYS A 61 -8.20 -16.72 17.61
CA LYS A 61 -8.94 -17.98 17.75
C LYS A 61 -9.20 -18.66 16.40
N GLU A 62 -9.33 -17.89 15.33
CA GLU A 62 -9.73 -18.38 14.00
C GLU A 62 -8.51 -18.54 13.07
N LYS A 63 -8.14 -19.78 12.74
CA LYS A 63 -6.99 -20.08 11.88
C LYS A 63 -7.16 -19.54 10.46
N GLU A 64 -8.37 -19.60 9.90
CA GLU A 64 -8.69 -19.04 8.59
C GLU A 64 -8.48 -17.51 8.58
N VAL A 65 -8.92 -16.83 9.64
CA VAL A 65 -8.71 -15.38 9.81
C VAL A 65 -7.22 -15.04 9.84
N ARG A 66 -6.44 -15.83 10.59
CA ARG A 66 -4.99 -15.65 10.64
C ARG A 66 -4.31 -15.90 9.29
N LEU A 67 -4.78 -16.86 8.49
CA LEU A 67 -4.21 -17.17 7.19
C LEU A 67 -4.44 -16.05 6.19
N TRP A 68 -5.65 -15.52 6.07
CA TRP A 68 -5.89 -14.42 5.12
C TRP A 68 -5.18 -13.13 5.55
N LEU A 69 -5.07 -12.83 6.85
CA LEU A 69 -4.29 -11.69 7.33
C LEU A 69 -2.80 -11.81 6.98
N LYS A 70 -2.22 -13.01 7.04
CA LYS A 70 -0.84 -13.24 6.57
C LYS A 70 -0.69 -12.97 5.08
N ARG A 71 -1.65 -13.42 4.26
CA ARG A 71 -1.65 -13.17 2.81
C ARG A 71 -1.84 -11.70 2.49
N LEU A 72 -2.74 -11.02 3.18
CA LEU A 72 -2.93 -9.59 3.02
C LEU A 72 -1.67 -8.82 3.37
N LYS A 73 -0.98 -9.17 4.47
CA LYS A 73 0.29 -8.54 4.83
C LYS A 73 1.34 -8.68 3.73
N ALA A 74 1.47 -9.88 3.14
CA ALA A 74 2.39 -10.12 2.02
C ALA A 74 2.02 -9.26 0.80
N ALA A 75 0.76 -9.29 0.36
CA ALA A 75 0.30 -8.47 -0.76
C ALA A 75 0.49 -6.97 -0.52
N THR A 76 0.37 -6.51 0.73
CA THR A 76 0.59 -5.10 1.08
C THR A 76 2.07 -4.71 0.97
N TYR A 77 2.99 -5.62 1.28
CA TYR A 77 4.41 -5.39 0.99
C TYR A 77 4.67 -5.32 -0.51
N ASP A 78 4.12 -6.24 -1.30
CA ASP A 78 4.26 -6.19 -2.77
C ASP A 78 3.75 -4.85 -3.34
N ILE A 79 2.60 -4.35 -2.86
CA ILE A 79 2.07 -3.04 -3.24
C ILE A 79 2.99 -1.89 -2.82
N SER A 80 3.51 -1.92 -1.59
CA SER A 80 4.44 -0.92 -1.09
C SER A 80 5.70 -0.85 -1.96
N ASP A 81 6.29 -2.00 -2.30
CA ASP A 81 7.49 -2.08 -3.12
C ASP A 81 7.22 -1.57 -4.55
N MET A 82 6.07 -1.93 -5.13
CA MET A 82 5.65 -1.39 -6.43
C MET A 82 5.46 0.13 -6.43
N LEU A 83 4.92 0.70 -5.34
CA LEU A 83 4.74 2.14 -5.21
C LEU A 83 6.08 2.87 -5.03
N ASP A 84 7.03 2.27 -4.31
CA ASP A 84 8.39 2.80 -4.16
C ASP A 84 9.13 2.80 -5.52
N ASP A 85 9.01 1.72 -6.30
CA ASP A 85 9.56 1.64 -7.65
C ASP A 85 8.92 2.68 -8.58
N PHE A 86 7.60 2.86 -8.48
CA PHE A 86 6.88 3.89 -9.22
C PHE A 86 7.40 5.29 -8.86
N GLU A 87 7.51 5.59 -7.57
CA GLU A 87 8.05 6.86 -7.07
C GLU A 87 9.46 7.12 -7.60
N ALA A 88 10.37 6.16 -7.48
CA ALA A 88 11.74 6.24 -7.98
C ALA A 88 11.80 6.48 -9.50
N SER A 89 10.92 5.82 -10.28
CA SER A 89 10.86 6.00 -11.74
C SER A 89 10.40 7.40 -12.16
N THR A 90 9.49 8.01 -11.38
CA THR A 90 9.02 9.39 -11.61
C THR A 90 10.07 10.43 -11.19
N GLU A 91 10.95 10.11 -10.25
CA GLU A 91 12.04 11.00 -9.82
C GLU A 91 13.24 10.97 -10.78
N ALA A 92 13.54 9.81 -11.37
CA ALA A 92 14.63 9.64 -12.33
C ALA A 92 14.43 10.46 -13.62
N THR A 93 13.19 10.63 -14.07
CA THR A 93 12.84 11.47 -15.23
C THR A 93 13.00 12.98 -14.93
N GLY A 94 12.91 13.40 -13.66
CA GLY A 94 13.21 14.77 -13.24
C GLY A 94 14.72 15.12 -13.29
N LYS A 95 15.59 14.20 -12.89
CA LYS A 95 17.06 14.41 -12.90
C LYS A 95 17.65 14.48 -14.31
N HIS A 96 17.16 13.68 -15.25
CA HIS A 96 17.66 13.73 -16.63
C HIS A 96 17.27 15.04 -17.33
N SER A 97 16.11 15.62 -16.99
CA SER A 97 15.69 16.93 -17.51
C SER A 97 16.50 18.09 -16.92
N ALA A 98 16.84 18.03 -15.62
CA ALA A 98 17.71 19.02 -14.97
C ALA A 98 19.17 18.96 -15.45
N MET A 99 19.67 17.78 -15.83
CA MET A 99 21.04 17.60 -16.34
C MET A 99 21.21 18.04 -17.80
N LEU A 100 20.10 18.15 -18.55
CA LEU A 100 20.07 18.71 -19.92
C LEU A 100 19.77 20.23 -19.95
N ALA A 101 19.57 20.85 -18.78
CA ALA A 101 19.25 22.27 -18.65
C ALA A 101 20.47 23.16 -18.29
N PHE A 102 21.69 22.60 -18.34
CA PHE A 102 22.97 23.31 -18.20
C PHE A 102 23.89 22.96 -19.36
#